data_AF-M2WTV5-F1
#
_entry.id   AF-M2WTV5-F1
#
_cell.length_a   1.000
_cell.length_b   1.000
_cell.length_c   1.000
_cell.angle_alpha   90.00
_cell.angle_beta   90.00
_cell.angle_gamma   90.00
#
_symmetry.space_group_name_H-M   'P 1'
#
loop_
_entity.id
_entity.type
_entity.pdbx_description
1 polymer ?
#
loop_
_entity_poly.entity_id
_entity_poly.type
_entity_poly.pdbx_seq_one_letter_code
_entity_poly.pdbx_strand_id
1 'polypeptide(L)'
;MQRQGTPVELIGEHCSLKGCNQLDFLPYVCEVCGQTFCGEHRLPETHDCKPKQVTEYNTSTSSTTKQLPTCSKTNCRHISVTRCIQCNLSFCATHRNPDQHRCIKKEPEKSKKLEKPKSNILEKLANKFQNHWKTEKSKTATRVFHMKQKTKAIGNPEIPMEDRVYLYVSVDTQLKESSPLSLYYSKNMTMGQVLDKVCEMIGIINRNHENKTKRLVLLDDHSHKPIASSSLLSEWKEPGMLSLTLTEQDTSQHM
;
A
#
# COMPACT_ATOMS: atom_id res chain seq x y z
N MET A 1 -14.52 -7.84 46.00
CA MET A 1 -13.69 -6.99 45.12
C MET A 1 -14.62 -6.31 44.12
N GLN A 2 -15.00 -5.07 44.41
CA GLN A 2 -15.92 -4.27 43.59
C GLN A 2 -15.21 -3.89 42.29
N ARG A 3 -15.79 -4.25 41.14
CA ARG A 3 -15.34 -3.79 39.82
C ARG A 3 -15.85 -2.36 39.65
N GLN A 4 -14.98 -1.37 39.83
CA GLN A 4 -15.23 -0.01 39.41
C GLN A 4 -15.13 0.04 37.88
N GLY A 5 -16.29 0.13 37.21
CA GLY A 5 -16.36 0.49 35.80
C GLY A 5 -16.10 1.97 35.65
N THR A 6 -15.16 2.33 34.78
CA THR A 6 -14.88 3.72 34.38
C THR A 6 -16.12 4.34 33.74
N PRO A 7 -16.49 5.60 34.05
CA PRO A 7 -17.62 6.27 33.40
C PRO A 7 -17.33 6.45 31.91
N VAL A 8 -18.20 5.92 31.04
CA VAL A 8 -18.26 6.33 29.64
C VAL A 8 -18.95 7.69 29.60
N GLU A 9 -18.23 8.73 30.03
CA GLU A 9 -18.72 10.11 29.90
C GLU A 9 -18.29 10.68 28.54
N LEU A 10 -19.30 11.10 27.77
CA LEU A 10 -19.25 12.02 26.62
C LEU A 10 -19.00 11.41 25.23
N ILE A 11 -19.97 10.65 24.73
CA ILE A 11 -20.15 10.48 23.27
C ILE A 11 -21.52 11.09 22.93
N GLY A 12 -21.53 12.17 22.15
CA GLY A 12 -22.73 12.86 21.68
C GLY A 12 -22.85 14.31 22.15
N GLU A 13 -23.45 15.17 21.32
CA GLU A 13 -23.77 16.57 21.65
C GLU A 13 -25.28 16.78 21.71
N HIS A 14 -25.70 17.73 22.53
CA HIS A 14 -27.11 18.07 22.66
C HIS A 14 -27.55 19.05 21.57
N CYS A 15 -28.78 18.89 21.09
CA CYS A 15 -29.39 19.81 20.15
C CYS A 15 -29.49 21.23 20.72
N SER A 16 -28.98 22.22 19.98
CA SER A 16 -28.96 23.64 20.35
C SER A 16 -30.33 24.33 20.24
N LEU A 17 -31.35 23.64 19.72
CA LEU A 17 -32.72 24.17 19.65
C LEU A 17 -33.35 24.20 21.05
N LYS A 18 -33.87 25.38 21.44
CA LYS A 18 -34.58 25.56 22.71
C LYS A 18 -35.80 24.64 22.76
N GLY A 19 -35.79 23.66 23.66
CA GLY A 19 -36.89 22.73 23.88
C GLY A 19 -36.65 21.31 23.36
N CYS A 20 -35.64 21.08 22.52
CA CYS A 20 -35.28 19.73 22.09
C CYS A 20 -34.28 19.08 23.07
N ASN A 21 -33.13 19.72 23.31
CA ASN A 21 -32.03 19.24 24.16
C ASN A 21 -31.71 17.74 24.04
N GLN A 22 -32.01 17.14 22.88
CA GLN A 22 -31.80 15.73 22.60
C GLN A 22 -30.30 15.49 22.44
N LEU A 23 -29.74 14.54 23.18
CA LEU A 23 -28.37 14.08 22.98
C LEU A 23 -28.32 13.20 21.74
N ASP A 24 -27.56 13.64 20.73
CA ASP A 24 -27.35 12.91 19.49
C ASP A 24 -25.89 12.49 19.38
N PHE A 25 -25.67 11.23 19.04
CA PHE A 25 -24.33 10.66 18.88
C PHE A 25 -23.71 11.04 17.52
N LEU A 26 -24.49 11.62 16.60
CA LEU A 26 -24.05 12.18 15.32
C LEU A 26 -24.52 13.64 15.18
N PRO A 27 -23.84 14.61 15.81
CA PRO A 27 -24.27 16.00 15.76
C PRO A 27 -24.10 16.64 14.37
N TYR A 28 -25.10 17.42 13.96
CA TYR A 28 -25.10 18.17 12.70
C TYR A 28 -24.82 19.65 12.95
N VAL A 29 -23.76 20.20 12.34
CA VAL A 29 -23.45 21.64 12.41
C VAL A 29 -24.18 22.38 11.28
N CYS A 30 -25.00 23.38 11.62
CA CYS A 30 -25.65 24.22 10.62
C CYS A 30 -24.63 25.20 9.98
N GLU A 31 -24.55 25.24 8.65
CA GLU A 31 -23.62 26.14 7.93
C GLU A 31 -24.00 27.63 8.05
N VAL A 32 -25.25 27.95 8.40
CA VAL A 32 -25.79 29.33 8.44
C VAL A 32 -25.62 29.97 9.82
N CYS A 33 -25.93 29.24 10.90
CA CYS A 33 -25.81 29.74 12.27
C CYS A 33 -24.59 29.19 13.04
N GLY A 34 -24.00 28.09 12.57
CA GLY A 34 -22.85 27.44 13.19
C GLY A 34 -23.14 26.69 14.49
N GLN A 35 -24.40 26.44 14.83
CA GLN A 35 -24.83 25.67 16.02
C GLN A 35 -25.04 24.19 15.67
N THR A 36 -25.01 23.31 16.68
CA THR A 36 -25.16 21.86 16.53
C THR A 36 -26.56 21.37 16.86
N PHE A 37 -27.12 20.48 16.03
CA PHE A 37 -28.49 19.99 16.12
C PHE A 37 -28.57 18.47 15.94
N CYS A 38 -29.63 17.86 16.47
CA CYS A 38 -29.92 16.44 16.28
C CYS A 38 -30.49 16.16 14.87
N GLY A 39 -30.66 14.88 14.53
CA GLY A 39 -31.16 14.45 13.21
C GLY A 39 -32.50 15.08 12.78
N GLU A 40 -33.39 15.38 13.72
CA GLU A 40 -34.69 16.02 13.45
C GLU A 40 -34.59 17.53 13.20
N HIS A 41 -33.57 18.20 13.77
CA HIS A 41 -33.40 19.65 13.73
C HIS A 41 -32.23 20.12 12.85
N ARG A 42 -31.68 19.23 12.01
CA ARG A 42 -30.51 19.51 11.15
C ARG A 42 -30.74 20.57 10.07
N LEU A 43 -32.00 20.80 9.67
CA LEU A 43 -32.36 21.72 8.59
C LEU A 43 -32.64 23.14 9.13
N PRO A 44 -32.28 24.21 8.42
CA PRO A 44 -32.53 25.59 8.88
C PRO A 44 -33.99 25.89 9.23
N GLU A 45 -34.92 25.29 8.51
CA GLU A 45 -36.37 25.41 8.71
C GLU A 45 -36.84 24.76 10.01
N THR A 46 -36.07 23.81 10.53
CA THR A 46 -36.43 22.99 11.70
C THR A 46 -35.83 23.52 13.01
N HIS A 47 -34.99 24.56 13.00
CA HIS A 47 -34.33 25.03 14.22
C HIS A 47 -34.29 26.55 14.43
N ASP A 48 -35.23 27.30 13.84
CA ASP A 48 -35.28 28.76 13.92
C ASP A 48 -33.91 29.41 13.62
N CYS A 49 -33.33 29.02 12.48
CA CYS A 49 -31.96 29.36 12.11
C CYS A 49 -31.74 30.88 12.01
N LYS A 50 -30.88 31.43 12.88
CA LYS A 50 -30.46 32.83 12.83
C LYS A 50 -29.05 32.94 12.23
N PRO A 51 -28.87 33.63 11.09
CA PRO A 51 -27.57 33.76 10.47
C PRO A 51 -26.59 34.47 11.41
N LYS A 52 -25.35 33.97 11.45
CA LYS A 52 -24.26 34.64 12.18
C LYS A 52 -24.01 36.00 11.53
N GLN A 53 -24.12 37.07 12.31
CA GLN A 53 -23.68 38.41 11.92
C GLN A 53 -22.15 38.35 11.71
N VAL A 54 -21.71 38.24 10.45
CA VAL A 54 -20.30 38.20 10.08
C VAL A 54 -19.74 39.62 10.17
N THR A 55 -18.98 39.91 11.23
CA THR A 55 -17.98 40.98 11.20
C THR A 55 -16.81 40.50 10.34
N GLU A 56 -16.63 41.17 9.20
CA GLU A 56 -15.47 41.17 8.30
C GLU A 56 -14.41 40.09 8.59
N TYR A 57 -14.53 38.95 7.90
CA TYR A 57 -13.40 38.05 7.78
C TYR A 57 -12.46 38.61 6.71
N ASN A 58 -11.21 38.79 7.12
CA ASN A 58 -10.10 39.18 6.28
C ASN A 58 -10.12 38.39 4.96
N THR A 59 -10.34 39.13 3.87
CA THR A 59 -10.07 38.68 2.51
C THR A 59 -8.56 38.66 2.36
N SER A 60 -7.92 37.61 2.87
CA SER A 60 -6.56 37.24 2.47
C SER A 60 -6.67 36.58 1.11
N THR A 61 -6.66 37.45 0.09
CA THR A 61 -6.27 37.15 -1.27
C THR A 61 -5.06 36.22 -1.28
N SER A 62 -5.30 34.94 -1.53
CA SER A 62 -4.37 34.09 -2.26
C SER A 62 -5.03 33.80 -3.60
N SER A 63 -4.78 34.69 -4.54
CA SER A 63 -4.93 34.48 -5.97
C SER A 63 -4.06 33.30 -6.41
N THR A 64 -4.57 32.10 -6.19
CA THR A 64 -4.29 30.97 -7.08
C THR A 64 -5.64 30.55 -7.59
N THR A 65 -5.92 30.88 -8.84
CA THR A 65 -7.12 30.46 -9.57
C THR A 65 -7.17 28.93 -9.60
N LYS A 66 -7.72 28.33 -8.54
CA LYS A 66 -8.07 26.90 -8.51
C LYS A 66 -9.28 26.74 -9.42
N GLN A 67 -9.02 26.59 -10.72
CA GLN A 67 -10.05 26.21 -11.68
C GLN A 67 -10.72 24.93 -11.15
N LEU A 68 -12.01 25.02 -10.82
CA LEU A 68 -12.80 23.85 -10.44
C LEU A 68 -12.73 22.85 -11.60
N PRO A 69 -12.55 21.54 -11.32
CA PRO A 69 -12.41 20.53 -12.36
C PRO A 69 -13.67 20.53 -13.23
N THR A 70 -13.50 20.68 -14.54
CA THR A 70 -14.60 20.71 -15.51
C THR A 70 -14.86 19.33 -16.09
N CYS A 71 -16.09 19.11 -16.54
CA CYS A 71 -16.50 17.86 -17.19
C CYS A 71 -15.72 17.62 -18.50
N SER A 72 -15.17 16.43 -18.66
CA SER A 72 -14.43 16.00 -19.86
C SER A 72 -15.31 15.69 -21.08
N LYS A 73 -16.63 15.90 -20.99
CA LYS A 73 -17.55 15.74 -22.14
C LYS A 73 -17.46 16.95 -23.05
N THR A 74 -17.38 16.72 -24.36
CA THR A 74 -17.42 17.78 -25.38
C THR A 74 -18.60 18.72 -25.13
N ASN A 75 -18.34 20.03 -25.13
CA ASN A 75 -19.34 21.09 -24.88
C ASN A 75 -20.00 21.09 -23.49
N CYS A 76 -19.41 20.44 -22.47
CA CYS A 76 -19.88 20.53 -21.09
C CYS A 76 -18.91 21.38 -20.25
N ARG A 77 -19.43 22.42 -19.59
CA ARG A 77 -18.66 23.29 -18.67
C ARG A 77 -19.04 23.10 -17.20
N HIS A 78 -19.83 22.08 -16.88
CA HIS A 78 -20.23 21.79 -15.51
C HIS A 78 -19.06 21.27 -14.68
N ILE A 79 -19.15 21.53 -13.37
CA ILE A 79 -18.19 21.06 -12.38
C ILE A 79 -18.24 19.53 -12.32
N SER A 80 -17.08 18.91 -12.40
CA SER A 80 -16.91 17.48 -12.24
C SER A 80 -16.92 17.11 -10.76
N VAL A 81 -17.75 16.13 -10.41
CA VAL A 81 -17.89 15.61 -9.05
C VAL A 81 -17.34 14.19 -8.90
N THR A 82 -17.11 13.47 -10.00
CA THR A 82 -16.70 12.05 -9.96
C THR A 82 -15.90 11.65 -11.19
N ARG A 83 -14.95 10.71 -11.01
CA ARG A 83 -14.16 10.11 -12.11
C ARG A 83 -14.78 8.78 -12.54
N CYS A 84 -14.85 8.55 -13.85
CA CYS A 84 -15.33 7.27 -14.39
C CYS A 84 -14.26 6.18 -14.26
N ILE A 85 -14.59 5.03 -13.67
CA ILE A 85 -13.66 3.91 -13.47
C ILE A 85 -13.20 3.25 -14.78
N GLN A 86 -13.97 3.39 -15.87
CA GLN A 86 -13.73 2.70 -17.14
C GLN A 86 -12.83 3.50 -18.11
N CYS A 87 -12.90 4.83 -18.08
CA CYS A 87 -12.11 5.71 -18.97
C CYS A 87 -11.21 6.71 -18.23
N ASN A 88 -11.28 6.75 -16.89
CA ASN A 88 -10.54 7.62 -15.98
C ASN A 88 -10.68 9.13 -16.26
N LEU A 89 -11.72 9.52 -16.99
CA LEU A 89 -12.10 10.91 -17.23
C LEU A 89 -13.07 11.42 -16.15
N SER A 90 -13.09 12.73 -15.95
CA SER A 90 -13.83 13.38 -14.86
C SER A 90 -15.13 13.98 -15.42
N PHE A 91 -16.28 13.66 -14.81
CA PHE A 91 -17.60 14.06 -15.32
C PHE A 91 -18.48 14.71 -14.24
N CYS A 92 -19.37 15.61 -14.68
CA CYS A 92 -20.39 16.22 -13.83
C CYS A 92 -21.50 15.22 -13.49
N ALA A 93 -22.40 15.60 -12.56
CA ALA A 93 -23.49 14.73 -12.11
C ALA A 93 -24.38 14.21 -13.26
N THR A 94 -24.57 15.00 -14.32
CA THR A 94 -25.37 14.62 -15.50
C THR A 94 -24.63 13.72 -16.49
N HIS A 95 -23.29 13.68 -16.44
CA HIS A 95 -22.45 12.89 -17.36
C HIS A 95 -21.66 11.78 -16.66
N ARG A 96 -21.94 11.50 -15.38
CA ARG A 96 -21.28 10.43 -14.61
C ARG A 96 -21.62 9.02 -15.13
N ASN A 97 -22.77 8.85 -15.77
CA ASN A 97 -23.20 7.56 -16.30
C ASN A 97 -22.46 7.23 -17.62
N PRO A 98 -22.05 5.96 -17.84
CA PRO A 98 -21.33 5.54 -19.04
C PRO A 98 -21.99 5.92 -20.37
N ASP A 99 -23.32 5.87 -20.45
CA ASP A 99 -24.09 6.19 -21.66
C ASP A 99 -23.99 7.67 -22.02
N GLN A 100 -23.95 8.53 -20.99
CA GLN A 100 -23.99 9.99 -21.11
C GLN A 100 -22.66 10.57 -21.61
N HIS A 101 -21.55 9.89 -21.35
CA HIS A 101 -20.23 10.27 -21.87
C HIS A 101 -19.71 9.39 -23.01
N ARG A 102 -20.55 8.51 -23.59
CA ARG A 102 -20.18 7.55 -24.64
C ARG A 102 -18.85 6.88 -24.27
N CYS A 103 -18.86 6.25 -23.10
CA CYS A 103 -17.66 5.73 -22.43
C CYS A 103 -16.90 4.75 -23.33
N ILE A 104 -15.76 5.19 -23.86
CA ILE A 104 -14.83 4.30 -24.55
C ILE A 104 -13.99 3.64 -23.46
N LYS A 105 -14.21 2.34 -23.23
CA LYS A 105 -13.28 1.53 -22.43
C LYS A 105 -11.92 1.64 -23.09
N LYS A 106 -10.96 2.27 -22.41
CA LYS A 106 -9.57 2.15 -22.85
C LYS A 106 -9.16 0.73 -22.50
N GLU A 107 -9.05 -0.14 -23.51
CA GLU A 107 -8.14 -1.28 -23.38
C GLU A 107 -6.78 -0.71 -22.91
N PRO A 108 -6.01 -1.43 -22.08
CA PRO A 108 -4.71 -0.98 -21.67
C PRO A 108 -3.88 -0.74 -22.93
N GLU A 109 -3.76 0.53 -23.33
CA GLU A 109 -2.93 0.87 -24.46
C GLU A 109 -1.51 0.41 -24.12
N LYS A 110 -1.01 -0.53 -24.92
CA LYS A 110 0.42 -0.79 -25.08
C LYS A 110 1.03 0.55 -25.48
N SER A 111 1.43 1.33 -24.49
CA SER A 111 2.00 2.65 -24.67
C SER A 111 3.18 2.52 -25.62
N LYS A 112 3.02 3.06 -26.83
CA LYS A 112 4.09 3.18 -27.82
C LYS A 112 5.24 3.93 -27.15
N LYS A 113 6.39 3.27 -27.08
CA LYS A 113 7.69 3.84 -26.73
C LYS A 113 7.88 5.14 -27.51
N LEU A 114 8.00 6.27 -26.81
CA LEU A 114 8.91 7.31 -27.27
C LEU A 114 10.31 6.77 -26.99
N GLU A 115 11.07 6.50 -28.06
CA GLU A 115 12.50 6.19 -27.99
C GLU A 115 13.23 7.42 -27.40
N LYS A 116 13.43 7.38 -26.07
CA LYS A 116 14.44 8.18 -25.35
C LYS A 116 15.58 7.23 -24.95
N PRO A 117 16.84 7.70 -24.97
CA PRO A 117 18.03 6.85 -25.01
C PRO A 117 18.07 5.87 -23.83
N LYS A 118 18.15 4.57 -24.16
CA LYS A 118 18.15 3.43 -23.25
C LYS A 118 19.51 3.23 -22.58
N SER A 119 19.99 4.20 -21.82
CA SER A 119 21.29 4.00 -21.14
C SER A 119 21.37 4.42 -19.68
N ASN A 120 20.29 4.86 -19.03
CA ASN A 120 20.45 5.36 -17.64
C ASN A 120 19.28 5.14 -16.67
N ILE A 121 18.26 4.33 -17.01
CA ILE A 121 17.09 4.13 -16.13
C ILE A 121 17.19 2.86 -15.30
N LEU A 122 17.75 1.77 -15.85
CA LEU A 122 17.97 0.51 -15.12
C LEU A 122 19.05 0.67 -14.05
N GLU A 123 20.15 1.36 -14.35
CA GLU A 123 21.17 1.70 -13.37
C GLU A 123 20.63 2.62 -12.27
N LYS A 124 19.79 3.61 -12.60
CA LYS A 124 19.21 4.51 -11.58
C LYS A 124 18.16 3.83 -10.71
N LEU A 125 17.50 2.78 -11.18
CA LEU A 125 16.59 1.95 -10.38
C LEU A 125 17.39 0.98 -9.51
N ALA A 126 18.36 0.25 -10.07
CA ALA A 126 19.27 -0.61 -9.30
C ALA A 126 20.02 0.18 -8.21
N ASN A 127 20.52 1.38 -8.53
CA ASN A 127 21.21 2.26 -7.57
C ASN A 127 20.26 2.90 -6.55
N LYS A 128 18.99 3.17 -6.88
CA LYS A 128 17.99 3.61 -5.87
C LYS A 128 17.65 2.50 -4.89
N PHE A 129 17.58 1.26 -5.36
CA PHE A 129 17.28 0.11 -4.51
C PHE A 129 18.49 -0.33 -3.67
N GLN A 130 19.72 -0.29 -4.22
CA GLN A 130 20.96 -0.55 -3.49
C GLN A 130 21.33 0.53 -2.45
N ASN A 131 20.91 1.78 -2.63
CA ASN A 131 21.23 2.85 -1.68
C ASN A 131 20.17 3.06 -0.58
N HIS A 132 18.97 2.48 -0.71
CA HIS A 132 17.90 2.63 0.28
C HIS A 132 18.01 1.64 1.46
N TRP A 133 18.80 0.56 1.36
CA TRP A 133 18.94 -0.44 2.43
C TRP A 133 20.18 -0.22 3.31
N LYS A 134 21.18 0.53 2.84
CA LYS A 134 22.42 0.85 3.58
C LYS A 134 22.26 1.91 4.69
N THR A 135 21.08 2.50 4.86
CA THR A 135 20.83 3.44 5.95
C THR A 135 20.14 2.74 7.09
N GLU A 136 20.72 2.82 8.30
CA GLU A 136 20.05 2.45 9.55
C GLU A 136 18.70 3.17 9.61
N LYS A 137 17.63 2.44 9.30
CA LYS A 137 16.30 3.02 9.31
C LYS A 137 15.78 3.06 10.74
N SER A 138 15.23 4.22 11.10
CA SER A 138 14.41 4.39 12.29
C SER A 138 13.39 3.25 12.43
N LYS A 139 13.20 2.77 13.66
CA LYS A 139 12.31 1.65 14.04
C LYS A 139 10.91 1.73 13.38
N THR A 140 10.43 2.96 13.12
CA THR A 140 9.15 3.25 12.48
C THR A 140 9.15 2.93 10.96
N ALA A 141 10.23 3.24 10.24
CA ALA A 141 10.32 3.01 8.80
C ALA A 141 10.44 1.51 8.45
N THR A 142 11.15 0.75 9.29
CA THR A 142 11.24 -0.71 9.20
C THR A 142 9.88 -1.37 9.45
N ARG A 143 9.10 -0.86 10.41
CA ARG A 143 7.73 -1.34 10.71
C ARG A 143 6.75 -1.12 9.56
N VAL A 144 6.77 0.07 8.93
CA VAL A 144 5.89 0.39 7.78
C VAL A 144 6.25 -0.46 6.55
N PHE A 145 7.54 -0.73 6.34
CA PHE A 145 7.99 -1.63 5.29
C PHE A 145 7.45 -3.06 5.51
N HIS A 146 7.60 -3.61 6.71
CA HIS A 146 7.04 -4.93 7.04
C HIS A 146 5.54 -5.02 6.80
N MET A 147 4.78 -3.98 7.17
CA MET A 147 3.34 -3.96 6.95
C MET A 147 2.97 -3.98 5.46
N LYS A 148 3.60 -3.15 4.63
CA LYS A 148 3.33 -3.08 3.17
C LYS A 148 3.71 -4.36 2.42
N GLN A 149 4.58 -5.15 3.01
CA GLN A 149 5.12 -6.32 2.38
C GLN A 149 4.40 -7.60 2.83
N LYS A 150 4.01 -7.71 4.11
CA LYS A 150 3.10 -8.77 4.57
C LYS A 150 1.77 -8.77 3.81
N THR A 151 1.30 -7.62 3.33
CA THR A 151 0.09 -7.49 2.49
C THR A 151 0.30 -7.90 1.04
N LYS A 152 1.54 -7.94 0.55
CA LYS A 152 1.90 -8.36 -0.82
C LYS A 152 2.49 -9.76 -0.89
N ALA A 153 2.75 -10.37 0.27
CA ALA A 153 3.46 -11.63 0.35
C ALA A 153 2.60 -12.75 -0.25
N ILE A 154 3.21 -13.53 -1.14
CA ILE A 154 2.58 -14.66 -1.82
C ILE A 154 3.04 -15.94 -1.12
N GLY A 155 2.11 -16.84 -0.80
CA GLY A 155 2.41 -18.09 -0.11
C GLY A 155 1.17 -18.97 -0.02
N ASN A 156 1.30 -20.15 0.61
CA ASN A 156 0.16 -21.04 0.80
C ASN A 156 -0.77 -20.49 1.89
N PRO A 157 -2.04 -20.14 1.59
CA PRO A 157 -2.99 -19.64 2.59
C PRO A 157 -3.32 -20.63 3.72
N GLU A 158 -3.08 -21.94 3.52
CA GLU A 158 -3.34 -22.99 4.52
C GLU A 158 -2.45 -22.89 5.77
N ILE A 159 -1.32 -22.18 5.68
CA ILE A 159 -0.40 -22.02 6.82
C ILE A 159 -1.02 -21.04 7.82
N PRO A 160 -1.16 -21.38 9.11
CA PRO A 160 -1.65 -20.47 10.15
C PRO A 160 -0.78 -19.22 10.28
N MET A 161 -1.35 -18.07 10.66
CA MET A 161 -0.61 -16.80 10.70
C MET A 161 0.59 -16.84 11.67
N GLU A 162 0.51 -17.65 12.71
CA GLU A 162 1.53 -17.86 13.75
C GLU A 162 2.75 -18.62 13.22
N ASP A 163 2.54 -19.45 12.18
CA ASP A 163 3.57 -20.28 11.58
C ASP A 163 4.16 -19.66 10.31
N ARG A 164 3.62 -18.52 9.86
CA ARG A 164 4.10 -17.79 8.67
C ARG A 164 5.37 -17.02 8.99
N VAL A 165 6.47 -17.44 8.37
CA VAL A 165 7.70 -16.66 8.30
C VAL A 165 7.74 -15.95 6.94
N TYR A 166 7.93 -14.63 6.98
CA TYR A 166 7.93 -13.78 5.78
C TYR A 166 9.36 -13.56 5.30
N LEU A 167 9.56 -13.70 3.99
CA LEU A 167 10.84 -13.61 3.32
C LEU A 167 10.78 -12.63 2.15
N TYR A 168 11.86 -11.89 1.94
CA TYR A 168 12.07 -11.11 0.72
C TYR A 168 13.16 -11.77 -0.08
N VAL A 169 12.86 -12.21 -1.30
CA VAL A 169 13.85 -12.85 -2.16
C VAL A 169 14.16 -11.96 -3.34
N SER A 170 15.38 -11.44 -3.41
CA SER A 170 15.93 -10.86 -4.64
C SER A 170 16.60 -11.95 -5.46
N VAL A 171 16.58 -11.82 -6.78
CA VAL A 171 17.28 -12.75 -7.68
C VAL A 171 18.45 -12.00 -8.28
N ASP A 172 19.61 -12.65 -8.28
CA ASP A 172 20.79 -12.14 -8.96
C ASP A 172 20.49 -11.86 -10.43
N THR A 173 20.90 -10.68 -10.90
CA THR A 173 20.72 -10.25 -12.29
C THR A 173 21.42 -11.20 -13.27
N GLN A 174 22.46 -11.91 -12.83
CA GLN A 174 23.15 -12.94 -13.62
C GLN A 174 22.25 -14.14 -13.92
N LEU A 175 21.30 -14.46 -13.03
CA LEU A 175 20.40 -15.59 -13.18
C LEU A 175 19.16 -15.21 -13.97
N LYS A 176 18.48 -14.14 -13.53
CA LYS A 176 17.27 -13.62 -14.16
C LYS A 176 16.97 -12.25 -13.60
N GLU A 177 16.88 -11.24 -14.46
CA GLU A 177 16.34 -9.94 -14.07
C GLU A 177 14.87 -10.10 -13.66
N SER A 178 14.63 -10.07 -12.35
CA SER A 178 13.29 -10.12 -11.79
C SER A 178 13.19 -9.18 -10.60
N SER A 179 12.00 -8.61 -10.42
CA SER A 179 11.71 -7.81 -9.24
C SER A 179 11.76 -8.68 -7.98
N PRO A 180 12.24 -8.16 -6.84
CA PRO A 180 12.26 -8.91 -5.60
C PRO A 180 10.86 -9.41 -5.21
N LEU A 181 10.78 -10.67 -4.82
CA LEU A 181 9.54 -11.33 -4.43
C LEU A 181 9.34 -11.21 -2.92
N SER A 182 8.11 -10.98 -2.50
CA SER A 182 7.69 -11.08 -1.10
C SER A 182 6.94 -12.38 -0.92
N LEU A 183 7.44 -13.26 -0.06
CA LEU A 183 6.93 -14.62 0.10
C LEU A 183 6.70 -14.94 1.57
N TYR A 184 5.87 -15.94 1.85
CA TYR A 184 5.77 -16.49 3.20
C TYR A 184 5.65 -18.02 3.19
N TYR A 185 6.30 -18.66 4.15
CA TYR A 185 6.37 -20.11 4.29
C TYR A 185 6.24 -20.54 5.74
N SER A 186 6.09 -21.85 5.98
CA SER A 186 5.97 -22.40 7.32
C SER A 186 7.32 -22.39 8.03
N LYS A 187 7.34 -21.99 9.31
CA LYS A 187 8.52 -22.00 10.19
C LYS A 187 9.26 -23.35 10.24
N ASN A 188 8.56 -24.45 9.97
CA ASN A 188 9.11 -25.81 10.01
C ASN A 188 9.81 -26.22 8.71
N MET A 189 9.77 -25.39 7.66
CA MET A 189 10.45 -25.69 6.40
C MET A 189 11.95 -25.46 6.51
N THR A 190 12.73 -26.26 5.77
CA THR A 190 14.17 -26.03 5.62
C THR A 190 14.44 -24.98 4.54
N MET A 191 15.59 -24.32 4.61
CA MET A 191 16.03 -23.38 3.57
C MET A 191 16.12 -24.04 2.19
N GLY A 192 16.46 -25.32 2.11
CA GLY A 192 16.45 -26.09 0.85
C GLY A 192 15.04 -26.21 0.25
N GLN A 193 14.04 -26.52 1.07
CA GLN A 193 12.64 -26.58 0.62
C GLN A 193 12.12 -25.20 0.18
N VAL A 194 12.52 -24.15 0.90
CA VAL A 194 12.20 -22.76 0.54
C VAL A 194 12.85 -22.40 -0.80
N LEU A 195 14.12 -22.75 -1.00
CA LEU A 195 14.84 -22.53 -2.25
C LEU A 195 14.14 -23.20 -3.43
N ASP A 196 13.71 -24.46 -3.28
CA ASP A 196 12.97 -25.17 -4.34
C ASP A 196 11.67 -24.46 -4.72
N LYS A 197 10.89 -24.03 -3.72
CA LYS A 197 9.62 -23.31 -3.94
C LYS A 197 9.83 -21.95 -4.58
N VAL A 198 10.88 -21.24 -4.16
CA VAL A 198 11.30 -19.96 -4.74
C VAL A 198 11.71 -20.15 -6.21
N CYS A 199 12.51 -21.17 -6.50
CA CYS A 199 12.92 -21.55 -7.84
C CYS A 199 11.71 -21.87 -8.73
N GLU A 200 10.76 -22.66 -8.23
CA GLU A 200 9.48 -22.96 -8.89
C GLU A 200 8.70 -21.68 -9.23
N MET A 201 8.57 -20.75 -8.28
CA MET A 201 7.87 -19.48 -8.47
C MET A 201 8.53 -18.55 -9.50
N ILE A 202 9.87 -18.52 -9.54
CA ILE A 202 10.62 -17.70 -10.50
C ILE A 202 10.73 -18.39 -11.86
N GLY A 203 10.52 -19.71 -11.92
CA GLY A 203 10.74 -20.54 -13.11
C GLY A 203 12.22 -20.84 -13.36
N ILE A 204 13.02 -20.98 -12.31
CA ILE A 204 14.41 -21.45 -12.35
C ILE A 204 14.42 -22.92 -11.93
N ILE A 205 15.11 -23.78 -12.67
CA ILE A 205 15.21 -25.21 -12.31
C ILE A 205 16.38 -25.38 -11.33
N ASN A 206 16.07 -25.82 -10.11
CA ASN A 206 17.11 -26.15 -9.13
C ASN A 206 17.80 -27.48 -9.50
N ARG A 207 19.06 -27.41 -9.94
CA ARG A 207 19.90 -28.58 -10.27
C ARG A 207 21.02 -28.82 -9.27
N ASN A 208 20.84 -28.40 -8.02
CA ASN A 208 21.83 -28.57 -6.95
C ASN A 208 22.22 -30.04 -6.67
N HIS A 209 21.38 -30.98 -7.09
CA HIS A 209 21.63 -32.42 -7.00
C HIS A 209 22.57 -32.95 -8.11
N GLU A 210 22.58 -32.31 -9.29
CA GLU A 210 23.30 -32.79 -10.47
C GLU A 210 24.67 -32.11 -10.67
N ASN A 211 24.73 -30.79 -10.44
CA ASN A 211 25.95 -30.00 -10.69
C ASN A 211 26.80 -29.85 -9.42
N LYS A 212 28.04 -30.36 -9.46
CA LYS A 212 29.00 -30.23 -8.36
C LYS A 212 29.73 -28.87 -8.33
N THR A 213 29.74 -28.13 -9.43
CA THR A 213 30.54 -26.90 -9.58
C THR A 213 29.73 -25.61 -9.44
N LYS A 214 28.44 -25.65 -9.74
CA LYS A 214 27.54 -24.48 -9.70
C LYS A 214 26.30 -24.83 -8.91
N ARG A 215 26.06 -24.12 -7.81
CA ARG A 215 24.94 -24.36 -6.90
C ARG A 215 24.19 -23.07 -6.62
N LEU A 216 22.87 -23.18 -6.63
CA LEU A 216 21.97 -22.11 -6.20
C LEU A 216 21.94 -22.09 -4.67
N VAL A 217 22.18 -20.92 -4.10
CA VAL A 217 22.18 -20.74 -2.65
C VAL A 217 21.42 -19.47 -2.29
N LEU A 218 20.74 -19.51 -1.15
CA LEU A 218 20.19 -18.32 -0.52
C LEU A 218 21.29 -17.67 0.32
N LEU A 219 21.65 -16.44 -0.01
CA LEU A 219 22.52 -15.62 0.81
C LEU A 219 21.67 -14.73 1.71
N ASP A 220 22.16 -14.53 2.93
CA ASP A 220 21.71 -13.41 3.75
C ASP A 220 22.28 -12.09 3.18
N ASP A 221 21.43 -11.07 3.01
CA ASP A 221 21.82 -9.77 2.47
C ASP A 221 22.79 -9.02 3.39
N HIS A 222 22.73 -9.24 4.72
CA HIS A 222 23.60 -8.55 5.67
C HIS A 222 24.99 -9.18 5.74
N SER A 223 25.06 -10.49 5.89
CA SER A 223 26.33 -11.20 6.04
C SER A 223 26.95 -11.60 4.70
N HIS A 224 26.20 -11.56 3.60
CA HIS A 224 26.56 -12.15 2.30
C HIS A 224 27.05 -13.60 2.41
N LYS A 225 26.64 -14.30 3.48
CA LYS A 225 27.03 -15.70 3.72
C LYS A 225 25.96 -16.65 3.17
N PRO A 226 26.38 -17.79 2.59
CA PRO A 226 25.46 -18.84 2.20
C PRO A 226 24.75 -19.40 3.43
N ILE A 227 23.42 -19.42 3.36
CA ILE A 227 22.59 -20.05 4.38
C ILE A 227 22.55 -21.55 4.08
N ALA A 228 22.85 -22.36 5.09
CA ALA A 228 22.86 -23.82 4.95
C ALA A 228 21.46 -24.33 4.57
N SER A 229 21.37 -25.17 3.54
CA SER A 229 20.10 -25.72 3.07
C SER A 229 19.36 -26.56 4.12
N SER A 230 20.09 -27.10 5.10
CA SER A 230 19.55 -27.88 6.23
C SER A 230 18.99 -27.03 7.37
N SER A 231 19.28 -25.72 7.41
CA SER A 231 18.78 -24.84 8.47
C SER A 231 17.27 -24.65 8.37
N LEU A 232 16.63 -24.55 9.53
CA LEU A 232 15.18 -24.32 9.62
C LEU A 232 14.87 -22.84 9.40
N LEU A 233 13.75 -22.58 8.73
CA LEU A 233 13.25 -21.23 8.52
C LEU A 233 12.93 -20.50 9.84
N SER A 234 12.55 -21.22 10.89
CA SER A 234 12.35 -20.67 12.23
C SER A 234 13.60 -20.09 12.88
N GLU A 235 14.80 -20.56 12.51
CA GLU A 235 16.06 -20.11 13.08
C GLU A 235 16.49 -18.75 12.51
N TRP A 236 15.87 -18.33 11.41
CA TRP A 236 16.12 -17.08 10.75
C TRP A 236 15.31 -15.95 11.43
N LYS A 237 16.00 -15.20 12.29
CA LYS A 237 15.39 -14.37 13.33
C LYS A 237 15.05 -12.92 12.95
N GLU A 238 15.43 -12.46 11.77
CA GLU A 238 15.21 -11.06 11.37
C GLU A 238 14.49 -11.01 10.03
N PRO A 239 13.60 -10.03 9.78
CA PRO A 239 13.04 -9.76 8.46
C PRO A 239 14.12 -9.15 7.55
N GLY A 240 15.11 -9.98 7.22
CA GLY A 240 16.18 -9.66 6.27
C GLY A 240 15.72 -9.80 4.84
N MET A 241 16.52 -9.30 3.91
CA MET A 241 16.37 -9.70 2.52
C MET A 241 17.24 -10.94 2.30
N LEU A 242 16.67 -11.97 1.70
CA LEU A 242 17.42 -13.08 1.15
C LEU A 242 17.72 -12.76 -0.31
N SER A 243 18.93 -13.04 -0.75
CA SER A 243 19.28 -12.97 -2.17
C SER A 243 19.55 -14.38 -2.69
N LEU A 244 18.84 -14.74 -3.75
CA LEU A 244 19.08 -15.94 -4.52
C LEU A 244 20.19 -15.64 -5.52
N THR A 245 21.31 -16.34 -5.39
CA THR A 245 22.43 -16.23 -6.32
C THR A 245 22.99 -17.61 -6.66
N LEU A 246 23.75 -17.65 -7.75
CA LEU A 246 24.50 -18.81 -8.17
C LEU A 246 25.92 -18.65 -7.63
N THR A 247 26.27 -19.44 -6.63
CA THR A 247 27.64 -19.50 -6.15
C THR A 247 28.36 -20.68 -6.80
N GLU A 248 29.56 -20.43 -7.31
CA GLU A 248 30.52 -21.48 -7.62
C GLU A 248 31.16 -21.89 -6.28
N GLN A 249 30.69 -23.00 -5.70
CA GLN A 249 31.36 -23.57 -4.53
C GLN A 249 32.31 -24.64 -4.99
N ASP A 250 33.61 -24.40 -4.81
CA ASP A 250 34.63 -25.45 -4.80
C ASP A 250 34.27 -26.44 -3.69
N THR A 251 34.07 -27.70 -4.05
CA THR A 251 33.79 -28.82 -3.15
C THR A 251 35.02 -29.24 -2.35
N SER A 252 35.70 -28.29 -1.71
CA SER A 252 36.97 -28.51 -1.01
C SER A 252 36.92 -28.11 0.47
N GLN A 253 35.74 -28.10 1.10
CA GLN A 253 35.60 -27.98 2.56
C GLN A 253 34.43 -28.83 3.08
N HIS A 254 34.53 -30.14 2.90
CA HIS A 254 33.99 -31.13 3.84
C HIS A 254 34.73 -32.44 3.56
N MET A 255 35.93 -32.55 4.13
CA MET A 255 36.48 -33.85 4.53
C MET A 255 35.81 -34.28 5.83
#